data_AF-A0A7J5WS96-F1
#
_entry.id   AF-A0A7J5WS96-F1
#
_cell.length_a   1.000
_cell.length_b   1.000
_cell.length_c   1.000
_cell.angle_alpha   90.00
_cell.angle_beta   90.00
_cell.angle_gamma   90.00
#
_symmetry.space_group_name_H-M   'P 1'
#
loop_
_entity.id
_entity.type
_entity.pdbx_description
1 polymer ?
#
loop_
_entity_poly.entity_id
_entity_poly.type
_entity_poly.pdbx_seq_one_letter_code
_entity_poly.pdbx_strand_id
1 'polypeptide(L)' 'MGADTATVASLFDRIARSTPDKAAATILKGMDKKKARVLIGADARGFDFVARVIGPRYQDIAAPLTRAGYAVARRQGILK' A
#
# COMPACT_ATOMS: atom_id res chain seq x y z
N MET A 1 6.11 -28.69 11.57
CA MET A 1 6.13 -28.21 12.96
C MET A 1 5.27 -26.96 12.99
N GLY A 2 3.99 -27.09 13.36
CA GLY A 2 3.06 -25.97 13.42
C GLY A 2 3.45 -25.07 14.60
N ALA A 3 3.45 -23.75 14.40
CA ALA A 3 3.63 -22.82 15.51
C ALA A 3 2.58 -23.13 16.57
N ASP A 4 3.04 -23.36 17.81
CA ASP A 4 2.19 -23.62 18.96
C ASP A 4 1.15 -22.49 19.09
N THR A 5 -0.12 -22.84 18.97
CA THR A 5 -1.25 -21.88 18.89
C THR A 5 -1.31 -20.94 20.09
N ALA A 6 -0.88 -21.39 21.27
CA ALA A 6 -0.79 -20.57 22.47
C ALA A 6 0.31 -19.50 22.38
N THR A 7 1.45 -19.85 21.79
CA THR A 7 2.54 -18.90 21.50
C THR A 7 2.09 -17.85 20.47
N VAL A 8 1.34 -18.25 19.44
CA VAL A 8 0.78 -17.31 18.46
C VAL A 8 -0.25 -16.37 19.10
N ALA A 9 -1.14 -16.88 19.95
CA ALA A 9 -2.16 -16.06 20.64
C ALA A 9 -1.54 -15.01 21.58
N SER A 10 -0.57 -15.42 22.40
CA SER A 10 0.11 -14.50 23.33
C SER A 10 0.95 -13.43 22.62
N LEU A 11 1.53 -13.75 21.46
CA LEU A 11 2.21 -12.77 20.61
C LEU A 11 1.19 -11.82 19.94
N PHE A 12 0.02 -12.32 19.57
CA PHE A 12 -1.06 -11.52 18.98
C PHE A 12 -1.60 -10.48 19.98
N ASP A 13 -1.83 -10.88 21.24
CA ASP A 13 -2.24 -9.99 22.33
C ASP A 13 -1.23 -8.87 22.59
N ARG A 14 0.07 -9.11 22.34
CA ARG A 14 1.14 -8.11 22.50
C ARG A 14 1.29 -7.15 21.31
N ILE A 15 0.90 -7.56 20.10
CA ILE A 15 1.19 -6.83 18.84
C ILE A 15 -0.03 -6.05 18.35
N ALA A 16 -1.25 -6.54 18.60
CA ALA A 16 -2.47 -5.95 18.05
C ALA A 16 -2.92 -4.69 18.81
N ARG A 17 -2.45 -3.51 18.40
CA ARG A 17 -2.98 -2.20 18.90
C ARG A 17 -4.47 -1.99 18.57
N SER A 18 -5.00 -2.71 17.59
CA SER A 18 -6.43 -2.83 17.29
C SER A 18 -6.94 -4.17 17.82
N THR A 19 -7.97 -4.17 18.66
CA THR A 19 -8.55 -5.41 19.17
C THR A 19 -9.24 -6.20 18.04
N PRO A 20 -9.32 -7.54 18.13
CA PRO A 20 -10.04 -8.38 17.18
C PRO A 20 -11.49 -7.91 16.96
N ASP A 21 -12.19 -7.52 18.03
CA ASP A 21 -13.56 -7.01 17.96
C ASP A 21 -13.68 -5.73 17.12
N LYS A 22 -12.74 -4.80 17.27
CA LYS A 22 -12.73 -3.55 16.48
C LYS A 22 -12.46 -3.83 14.99
N ALA A 23 -11.60 -4.81 14.70
CA ALA A 23 -11.33 -5.24 13.33
C ALA A 23 -12.59 -5.89 12.72
N ALA A 24 -13.21 -6.84 13.42
CA ALA A 24 -14.44 -7.52 13.01
C ALA A 24 -15.58 -6.51 12.76
N ALA A 25 -15.80 -5.58 13.69
CA ALA A 25 -16.80 -4.52 13.53
C ALA A 25 -16.53 -3.64 12.29
N THR A 26 -15.27 -3.34 12.00
CA THR A 26 -14.88 -2.54 10.82
C THR A 26 -15.14 -3.32 9.52
N ILE A 27 -14.88 -4.63 9.51
CA ILE A 27 -15.16 -5.52 8.38
C ILE A 27 -16.67 -5.61 8.14
N LEU A 28 -17.46 -5.93 9.17
CA LEU A 28 -18.92 -6.04 9.07
C LEU A 28 -19.55 -4.74 8.56
N LYS A 29 -19.09 -3.59 9.07
CA LYS A 29 -19.51 -2.27 8.59
C LYS A 29 -19.11 -2.01 7.13
N GLY A 30 -17.97 -2.56 6.70
CA GLY A 30 -17.52 -2.48 5.31
C GLY A 30 -18.36 -3.35 4.37
N MET A 31 -18.72 -4.57 4.81
CA MET A 31 -19.57 -5.51 4.09
C MET A 31 -20.99 -4.97 3.91
N ASP A 32 -21.59 -4.45 4.98
CA ASP A 32 -22.92 -3.81 4.95
C ASP A 32 -22.98 -2.67 3.92
N LYS A 33 -21.90 -1.89 3.85
CA LYS A 33 -21.72 -0.81 2.87
C LYS A 33 -21.26 -1.28 1.49
N LYS A 34 -21.20 -2.59 1.24
CA LYS A 34 -20.73 -3.22 -0.02
C LYS A 34 -19.40 -2.63 -0.51
N LYS A 35 -18.48 -2.32 0.41
CA LYS A 35 -17.18 -1.78 0.03
C LYS A 35 -16.33 -2.86 -0.62
N ALA A 36 -15.77 -2.57 -1.80
CA ALA A 36 -14.82 -3.46 -2.47
C ALA A 36 -13.52 -3.71 -1.67
N ARG A 37 -13.22 -2.85 -0.69
CA ARG A 37 -12.06 -2.98 0.20
C ARG A 37 -12.34 -2.36 1.57
N VAL A 38 -11.84 -3.01 2.62
CA VAL A 38 -11.89 -2.54 4.01
C VAL A 38 -10.47 -2.34 4.54
N LEU A 39 -10.18 -1.17 5.08
CA LEU A 39 -8.89 -0.82 5.69
C LEU A 39 -9.07 -0.82 7.21
N ILE A 40 -8.36 -1.72 7.89
CA ILE A 40 -8.43 -1.88 9.34
C ILE A 40 -7.37 -0.98 9.96
N GLY A 41 -7.78 -0.08 10.87
CA GLY A 41 -6.86 0.87 11.50
C GLY A 41 -6.67 2.19 10.74
N ALA A 42 -5.89 3.09 11.33
CA ALA A 42 -5.56 4.41 10.77
C ALA A 42 -4.27 4.37 9.93
N ASP A 43 -3.32 3.55 10.36
CA ASP A 43 -2.09 3.18 9.67
C ASP A 43 -2.36 2.54 8.30
N ALA A 44 -3.29 1.60 8.20
CA ALA A 44 -3.65 0.98 6.92
C ALA A 44 -4.20 2.01 5.92
N ARG A 45 -4.95 3.01 6.41
CA ARG A 45 -5.43 4.13 5.60
C ARG A 45 -4.29 5.05 5.17
N GLY A 46 -3.32 5.30 6.05
CA GLY A 46 -2.13 6.08 5.74
C GLY A 46 -1.29 5.43 4.63
N PHE A 47 -0.95 4.16 4.77
CA PHE A 47 -0.17 3.44 3.74
C PHE A 47 -0.89 3.35 2.41
N ASP A 48 -2.20 3.10 2.42
CA ASP A 48 -3.01 3.09 1.20
C ASP A 48 -2.98 4.45 0.49
N PHE A 49 -3.08 5.54 1.27
CA PHE A 49 -3.03 6.89 0.76
C PHE A 49 -1.65 7.22 0.17
N VAL A 50 -0.57 6.86 0.87
CA VAL A 50 0.80 7.05 0.40
C VAL A 50 1.03 6.32 -0.92
N ALA A 51 0.65 5.05 -1.02
CA ALA A 51 0.78 4.27 -2.24
C ALA A 51 0.00 4.90 -3.40
N ARG A 52 -1.21 5.39 -3.15
CA ARG A 52 -2.04 6.06 -4.16
C ARG A 52 -1.49 7.42 -4.58
N VAL A 53 -0.85 8.14 -3.66
CA VAL A 53 -0.32 9.49 -3.92
C VAL A 53 1.05 9.43 -4.58
N ILE A 54 1.96 8.60 -4.10
CA ILE A 54 3.34 8.51 -4.58
C ILE A 54 3.44 7.61 -5.82
N GLY A 55 2.71 6.51 -5.86
CA GLY A 55 2.89 5.42 -6.84
C GLY A 55 3.07 5.89 -8.28
N PRO A 56 2.02 6.34 -8.98
CA PRO A 56 2.13 6.76 -10.37
C PRO A 56 2.83 8.12 -10.54
N ARG A 57 2.92 8.94 -9.49
CA ARG A 57 3.45 10.31 -9.59
C ARG A 57 4.95 10.39 -9.89
N TYR A 58 5.73 9.34 -9.59
CA TYR A 58 7.11 9.31 -10.06
C TYR A 58 7.19 9.33 -11.61
N GLN A 59 6.21 8.71 -12.29
CA GLN A 59 6.16 8.67 -13.76
C GLN A 59 5.91 10.07 -14.35
N ASP A 60 5.17 10.93 -13.65
CA ASP A 60 4.89 12.31 -14.09
C ASP A 60 6.18 13.13 -14.29
N ILE A 61 7.24 12.81 -13.54
CA ILE A 61 8.56 13.47 -13.65
C ILE A 61 9.51 12.64 -14.53
N ALA A 62 9.55 11.33 -14.32
CA ALA A 62 10.49 10.45 -15.02
C ALA A 62 10.18 10.34 -16.52
N ALA A 63 8.91 10.31 -16.93
CA ALA A 63 8.51 10.19 -18.34
C ALA A 63 8.92 11.39 -19.20
N PRO A 64 8.65 12.67 -18.82
CA PRO A 64 9.11 13.81 -19.63
C PRO A 64 10.63 13.94 -19.60
N LEU A 65 11.28 13.66 -18.46
CA LEU A 65 12.73 13.73 -18.33
C LEU A 65 13.43 12.72 -19.24
N THR A 66 13.00 11.46 -19.22
CA THR A 66 13.53 10.42 -20.11
C THR A 66 13.25 10.76 -21.58
N ARG A 67 12.04 11.20 -21.93
CA ARG A 67 11.70 11.61 -23.30
C ARG A 67 12.57 12.76 -23.80
N ALA A 68 12.84 13.76 -22.96
CA ALA A 68 13.73 14.87 -23.28
C ALA A 68 15.18 14.40 -23.46
N GLY A 69 15.68 13.55 -22.55
CA GLY A 69 17.01 12.95 -22.64
C GLY A 69 17.22 12.15 -23.92
N TYR A 70 16.25 11.30 -24.29
CA TYR A 70 16.27 10.55 -25.55
C TYR A 70 16.22 11.45 -26.79
N ALA A 71 15.46 12.55 -26.75
CA ALA A 71 15.40 13.52 -27.85
C ALA A 71 16.74 14.24 -28.04
N VAL A 72 17.42 14.61 -26.95
CA VAL A 72 18.75 15.22 -26.97
C VAL A 72 19.80 14.22 -27.47
N ALA A 73 19.78 12.98 -26.96
CA ALA A 73 20.73 11.94 -27.35
C ALA A 73 20.61 11.53 -28.83
N ARG A 74 19.39 11.50 -29.40
CA ARG A 74 19.18 11.32 -30.85
C ARG A 74 19.71 12.51 -31.65
N ARG A 75 19.47 13.75 -31.19
CA ARG A 75 19.98 14.96 -31.87
C ARG A 75 21.51 15.03 -31.90
N GLN A 76 22.17 14.51 -30.87
CA GLN A 76 23.63 14.47 -30.80
C GLN A 76 24.25 13.21 -31.45
N GLY A 77 23.45 12.34 -32.08
CA GLY A 77 23.94 11.14 -32.77
C GLY A 77 24.50 10.06 -31.83
N ILE A 78 24.24 10.15 -30.53
CA ILE A 78 24.69 9.20 -29.51
C ILE A 78 23.85 7.91 -29.57
N LEU A 79 22.59 8.03 -30.03
CA LEU A 79 21.68 6.93 -30.26
C LEU A 79 21.33 6.87 -31.75
N LYS A 80 21.45 5.68 -32.36
CA LYS A 80 21.14 5.39 -33.77
C LYS A 80 19.64 5.24 -34.00
#